data_AF-A0A379MSR6-F1
#
_entry.id   AF-A0A379MSR6-F1
#
_cell.length_a   1.000
_cell.length_b   1.000
_cell.length_c   1.000
_cell.angle_alpha   90.00
_cell.angle_beta   90.00
_cell.angle_gamma   90.00
#
_symmetry.space_group_name_H-M   'P 1'
#
loop_
_entity.id
_entity.type
_entity.pdbx_description
1 polymer ?
#
loop_
_entity_poly.entity_id
_entity_poly.type
_entity_poly.pdbx_seq_one_letter_code
_entity_poly.pdbx_strand_id
1 'polypeptide(L)' 'MNRADDTPRHRLTHLLLYLKRGQQIRIALQARCSPSTVSAVLNGRTAQDTDLARNIIRLAEHYAHRNNPYKKR' A
#
# COMPACT_ATOMS: atom_id res chain seq x y z
N MET A 1 -12.62 24.33 -0.35
CA MET A 1 -11.52 23.37 -0.06
C MET A 1 -11.91 22.03 -0.66
N ASN A 2 -11.42 21.74 -1.86
CA ASN A 2 -11.73 20.50 -2.57
C ASN A 2 -11.10 19.32 -1.81
N ARG A 3 -11.94 18.48 -1.18
CA ARG A 3 -11.55 17.14 -0.72
C ARG A 3 -11.17 16.35 -1.97
N ALA A 4 -9.90 16.40 -2.34
CA ALA A 4 -9.38 15.68 -3.50
C ALA A 4 -9.77 14.20 -3.35
N ASP A 5 -10.66 13.75 -4.23
CA ASP A 5 -10.97 12.37 -4.58
C ASP A 5 -10.38 11.32 -3.62
N ASP A 6 -11.13 10.97 -2.58
CA ASP A 6 -10.92 9.80 -1.72
C ASP A 6 -11.34 8.52 -2.48
N THR A 7 -10.98 8.43 -3.76
CA THR A 7 -11.15 7.20 -4.51
C THR A 7 -10.16 6.17 -3.93
N PRO A 8 -10.55 4.89 -3.74
CA PRO A 8 -9.68 3.86 -3.18
C PRO A 8 -8.31 3.78 -3.87
N ARG A 9 -8.27 4.10 -5.16
CA ARG A 9 -7.06 4.16 -5.98
C ARG A 9 -6.08 5.25 -5.52
N HIS A 10 -6.57 6.46 -5.23
CA HIS A 10 -5.74 7.56 -4.73
C HIS A 10 -5.20 7.26 -3.33
N ARG A 11 -6.03 6.72 -2.44
CA ARG A 11 -5.62 6.34 -1.07
C ARG A 11 -4.46 5.34 -1.05
N LEU A 12 -4.48 4.34 -1.94
CA LEU A 12 -3.43 3.32 -1.99
C LEU A 12 -2.16 3.78 -2.70
N THR A 13 -2.30 4.62 -3.72
CA THR A 13 -1.15 5.25 -4.39
C THR A 13 -0.38 6.12 -3.38
N HIS A 14 -1.08 6.79 -2.47
CA HIS A 14 -0.47 7.56 -1.38
C HIS A 14 0.37 6.69 -0.44
N LEU A 15 0.03 5.41 -0.22
CA LEU A 15 0.86 4.51 0.59
C LEU A 15 2.27 4.35 0.01
N LEU A 16 2.39 4.34 -1.32
CA LEU A 16 3.68 4.22 -2.00
C LEU A 16 4.65 5.35 -1.63
N LEU A 17 4.14 6.54 -1.33
CA LEU A 17 4.96 7.69 -0.91
C LEU A 17 5.66 7.47 0.44
N TYR A 18 5.07 6.65 1.32
CA TYR A 18 5.61 6.37 2.64
C TYR A 18 6.30 5.02 2.72
N LEU A 19 6.29 4.20 1.65
CA LEU A 19 7.05 2.95 1.63
C LEU A 19 8.51 3.24 1.27
N LYS A 20 9.44 2.78 2.13
CA LYS A 20 10.88 2.87 1.88
C LYS A 20 11.31 1.87 0.81
N ARG A 21 12.47 2.12 0.19
CA ARG A 21 13.10 1.20 -0.77
C ARG A 21 13.19 -0.21 -0.18
N GLY A 22 12.75 -1.20 -0.95
CA GLY A 22 12.73 -2.61 -0.54
C GLY A 22 11.54 -3.06 0.32
N GLN A 23 10.69 -2.15 0.82
CA GLN A 23 9.53 -2.57 1.62
C GLN A 23 8.45 -3.28 0.81
N GLN A 24 8.28 -2.93 -0.47
CA GLN A 24 7.39 -3.70 -1.36
C GLN A 24 7.86 -5.16 -1.50
N ILE A 25 9.18 -5.41 -1.50
CA ILE A 25 9.75 -6.76 -1.53
C ILE A 25 9.42 -7.49 -0.22
N ARG A 26 9.56 -6.81 0.94
CA ARG A 26 9.21 -7.40 2.24
C ARG A 26 7.72 -7.71 2.36
N ILE A 27 6.86 -6.82 1.86
CA ILE A 27 5.40 -7.05 1.78
C ILE A 27 5.13 -8.26 0.90
N ALA A 28 5.77 -8.36 -0.27
CA ALA A 28 5.62 -9.50 -1.17
C ALA A 28 6.00 -10.82 -0.51
N LEU A 29 7.12 -10.86 0.23
CA LEU A 29 7.54 -12.03 0.99
C LEU A 29 6.53 -12.41 2.08
N GLN A 30 6.01 -11.44 2.83
CA GLN A 30 5.02 -11.67 3.90
C GLN A 30 3.65 -12.10 3.35
N ALA A 31 3.25 -11.54 2.22
CA ALA A 31 2.01 -11.87 1.52
C ALA A 31 2.12 -13.11 0.63
N ARG A 32 3.32 -13.72 0.52
CA ARG A 32 3.63 -14.87 -0.34
C ARG A 32 3.23 -14.63 -1.80
N CYS A 33 3.56 -13.45 -2.32
CA CYS A 33 3.28 -13.07 -3.70
C CYS A 33 4.49 -12.42 -4.38
N SER A 34 4.35 -12.05 -5.66
CA SER A 34 5.41 -11.33 -6.37
C SER A 34 5.42 -9.83 -6.01
N PRO A 35 6.56 -9.13 -6.08
CA PRO A 35 6.62 -7.67 -5.95
C PRO A 35 5.76 -6.95 -6.98
N SER A 36 5.63 -7.52 -8.18
CA SER A 36 4.77 -7.00 -9.25
C SER A 36 3.30 -7.01 -8.84
N THR A 37 2.85 -8.05 -8.14
CA THR A 37 1.48 -8.14 -7.58
C THR A 37 1.24 -7.05 -6.55
N VAL A 38 2.20 -6.81 -5.65
CA VAL A 38 2.12 -5.71 -4.67
C VAL A 38 1.98 -4.36 -5.37
N SER A 39 2.84 -4.09 -6.35
CA SER A 39 2.78 -2.86 -7.14
C SER A 39 1.45 -2.71 -7.86
N ALA A 40 0.94 -3.77 -8.47
CA ALA A 40 -0.33 -3.74 -9.18
C ALA A 40 -1.52 -3.44 -8.25
N VAL A 41 -1.57 -4.05 -7.06
CA VAL A 41 -2.61 -3.78 -6.04
C VAL A 41 -2.55 -2.34 -5.56
N LEU A 42 -1.37 -1.85 -5.15
CA LEU A 42 -1.21 -0.51 -4.58
C LEU A 42 -1.45 0.61 -5.60
N ASN A 43 -1.18 0.35 -6.88
CA ASN A 43 -1.53 1.27 -7.98
C ASN A 43 -2.99 1.11 -8.47
N GLY A 44 -3.78 0.21 -7.86
CA GLY A 44 -5.16 -0.08 -8.26
C GLY A 44 -5.31 -0.66 -9.67
N ARG A 45 -4.29 -1.36 -10.16
CA ARG A 45 -4.31 -2.06 -11.46
C ARG A 45 -5.01 -3.43 -11.39
N THR A 46 -5.39 -3.89 -10.20
CA THR A 46 -6.08 -5.16 -9.97
C THR A 46 -7.26 -4.97 -9.03
N ALA A 47 -8.13 -5.97 -8.96
CA ALA A 47 -9.18 -6.05 -7.95
C ALA A 47 -8.59 -6.02 -6.52
N GLN A 48 -9.24 -5.28 -5.62
CA GLN A 48 -8.76 -4.99 -4.26
C GLN A 48 -9.57 -5.68 -3.16
N ASP A 49 -10.63 -6.38 -3.56
CA ASP A 49 -11.55 -7.14 -2.73
C ASP A 49 -11.12 -8.61 -2.53
N THR A 50 -10.04 -9.04 -3.17
CA THR A 50 -9.46 -10.36 -2.89
C THR A 50 -8.77 -10.37 -1.52
N ASP A 51 -8.76 -11.52 -0.84
CA ASP A 51 -8.06 -11.66 0.45
C ASP A 51 -6.57 -11.32 0.36
N LEU A 52 -5.94 -11.67 -0.78
CA LEU A 52 -4.56 -11.31 -1.05
C LEU A 52 -4.38 -9.80 -1.14
N ALA A 53 -5.23 -9.10 -1.91
CA ALA A 53 -5.13 -7.65 -2.04
C ALA A 53 -5.40 -6.94 -0.71
N ARG A 54 -6.42 -7.37 0.05
CA ARG A 54 -6.69 -6.85 1.40
C ARG A 54 -5.50 -7.06 2.34
N ASN A 55 -4.84 -8.22 2.28
CA ASN A 55 -3.64 -8.50 3.07
C ASN A 55 -2.46 -7.60 2.66
N ILE A 56 -2.21 -7.42 1.36
CA ILE A 56 -1.18 -6.51 0.84
C ILE A 56 -1.43 -5.07 1.32
N ILE A 57 -2.67 -4.59 1.21
CA ILE A 57 -3.05 -3.24 1.65
C ILE A 57 -2.81 -3.08 3.14
N ARG A 58 -3.25 -4.04 3.98
CA ARG A 58 -3.03 -4.01 5.43
C ARG A 58 -1.54 -3.94 5.79
N LEU A 59 -0.71 -4.74 5.12
CA LEU A 59 0.75 -4.72 5.32
C LEU A 59 1.35 -3.37 4.88
N ALA A 60 0.95 -2.85 3.72
CA ALA A 60 1.40 -1.56 3.22
C ALA A 60 1.03 -0.41 4.17
N GLU A 61 -0.19 -0.40 4.71
CA GLU A 61 -0.63 0.56 5.73
C GLU A 61 0.23 0.47 7.01
N HIS A 62 0.53 -0.74 7.48
CA HIS A 62 1.40 -0.95 8.64
C HIS A 62 2.81 -0.37 8.43
N TYR A 63 3.44 -0.62 7.27
CA TYR A 63 4.76 -0.05 6.96
C TYR A 63 4.71 1.47 6.76
N ALA A 64 3.71 1.96 6.02
CA ALA A 64 3.51 3.39 5.79
C ALA A 64 3.34 4.14 7.12
N HIS A 65 2.53 3.60 8.04
CA HIS A 65 2.35 4.15 9.37
C HIS A 65 3.65 4.24 10.17
N ARG A 66 4.49 3.18 10.12
CA ARG A 66 5.79 3.16 10.81
C ARG A 66 6.79 4.16 10.22
N ASN A 67 6.67 4.47 8.94
CA ASN A 67 7.57 5.38 8.25
C ASN A 67 7.09 6.83 8.22
N ASN A 68 5.80 7.09 8.48
CA ASN A 68 5.22 8.41 8.33
C ASN A 68 5.88 9.40 9.32
N PRO A 69 6.66 10.38 8.84
CA PRO A 69 7.40 11.29 9.71
C PRO A 69 6.49 12.28 10.46
N TYR A 70 5.26 12.47 9.97
CA TYR A 70 4.27 13.36 10.57
C TYR A 70 3.43 12.65 11.64
N LYS A 71 3.55 11.33 11.77
CA LYS A 71 2.91 10.55 12.82
C LYS A 71 3.87 10.39 14.01
N LYS A 72 4.28 11.52 14.60
CA LYS A 72 5.05 11.51 15.85
C LYS A 72 4.08 11.34 17.04
N ARG A 73 4.22 10.18 17.68
CA ARG A 73 3.71 9.74 19.00
C ARG A 73 2.20 9.67 19.19
#